data_AF-A0A2J8WYZ2-F1
#
_entry.id   AF-A0A2J8WYZ2-F1
#
_cell.length_a   1.000
_cell.length_b   1.000
_cell.length_c   1.000
_cell.angle_alpha   90.00
_cell.angle_beta   90.00
_cell.angle_gamma   90.00
#
_symmetry.space_group_name_H-M   'P 1'
#
loop_
_entity.id
_entity.type
_entity.pdbx_description
1 polymer ?
#
loop_
_entity_poly.entity_id
_entity_poly.type
_entity_poly.pdbx_seq_one_letter_code
_entity_poly.pdbx_strand_id
1 'polypeptide(L)'
;DSSVENMYVNKVWVQCENENCLKWRLLSSEDTAKVDHDEPWYCFMNTDSRYNNCSISEEDFPEESQLHQCGFKIVYSQLPLGSLVLVKLQKWPSWPGILCPDRFKGKYVTYDPDGNVEEYHIEFLGDPHSRSWIKATFVGHYSITLKIMRSVTYIQVLLKTYKK
;
A
#
# COMPACT_ATOMS: atom_id res chain seq x y z
N ASP A 1 -1.22 5.61 29.49
CA ASP A 1 0.05 5.92 28.85
C ASP A 1 -0.27 6.56 27.50
N SER A 2 -0.50 7.87 27.51
CA SER A 2 -1.09 8.65 26.41
C SER A 2 -0.10 8.99 25.29
N SER A 3 1.14 8.50 25.41
CA SER A 3 2.25 8.82 24.51
C SER A 3 2.24 7.97 23.23
N VAL A 4 1.89 6.68 23.35
CA VAL A 4 1.87 5.73 22.22
C VAL A 4 0.63 5.93 21.34
N GLU A 5 -0.53 6.23 21.95
CA GLU A 5 -1.78 6.52 21.22
C GLU A 5 -1.65 7.74 20.29
N ASN A 6 -0.82 8.73 20.62
CA ASN A 6 -0.70 9.96 19.84
C ASN A 6 0.33 9.85 18.68
N MET A 7 1.17 8.81 18.67
CA MET A 7 2.31 8.73 17.74
C MET A 7 1.92 8.30 16.32
N TYR A 8 0.84 7.51 16.18
CA TYR A 8 0.43 6.89 14.91
C TYR A 8 -0.90 7.40 14.35
N VAL A 9 -1.60 8.28 15.08
CA VAL A 9 -2.85 8.88 14.61
C VAL A 9 -2.56 9.76 13.38
N ASN A 10 -3.26 9.49 12.28
CA ASN A 10 -3.15 10.21 10.99
C ASN A 10 -1.76 10.17 10.35
N LYS A 11 -0.96 9.14 10.65
CA LYS A 11 0.30 8.88 9.96
C LYS A 11 0.07 8.11 8.66
N VAL A 12 0.83 8.48 7.65
CA VAL A 12 0.76 7.88 6.31
C VAL A 12 2.14 7.45 5.89
N TRP A 13 2.23 6.23 5.42
CA TRP A 13 3.40 5.75 4.72
C TRP A 13 3.22 5.94 3.22
N VAL A 14 4.27 6.47 2.59
CA VAL A 14 4.38 6.68 1.15
C VAL A 14 5.55 5.91 0.59
N GLN A 15 5.39 5.32 -0.58
CA GLN A 15 6.48 4.69 -1.30
C GLN A 15 7.11 5.68 -2.29
N CYS A 16 8.44 5.75 -2.33
CA CYS A 16 9.15 6.52 -3.34
C CYS A 16 9.03 5.86 -4.71
N GLU A 17 8.66 6.64 -5.73
CA GLU A 17 8.50 6.17 -7.11
C GLU A 17 9.78 6.17 -7.95
N ASN A 18 10.93 6.46 -7.34
CA ASN A 18 12.20 6.17 -7.99
C ASN A 18 12.39 4.65 -8.06
N GLU A 19 12.45 4.11 -9.28
CA GLU A 19 12.62 2.68 -9.56
C GLU A 19 13.82 2.05 -8.86
N ASN A 20 14.88 2.82 -8.62
CA ASN A 20 16.08 2.37 -7.92
C ASN A 20 15.99 2.53 -6.38
N CYS A 21 14.91 3.12 -5.87
CA CYS A 21 14.71 3.38 -4.45
C CYS A 21 13.61 2.50 -3.88
N LEU A 22 12.36 2.71 -4.30
CA LEU A 22 11.15 2.02 -3.83
C LEU A 22 10.98 1.96 -2.29
N LYS A 23 11.66 2.85 -1.55
CA LYS A 23 11.62 2.90 -0.09
C LYS A 23 10.34 3.55 0.42
N TRP A 24 9.89 3.08 1.56
CA TRP A 24 8.78 3.64 2.33
C TRP A 24 9.24 4.76 3.26
N ARG A 25 8.40 5.80 3.37
CA ARG A 25 8.64 6.98 4.21
C ARG A 25 7.41 7.31 5.02
N LEU A 26 7.60 7.58 6.31
CA LEU A 26 6.52 8.00 7.18
C LEU A 26 6.36 9.52 7.08
N LEU A 27 5.15 9.97 6.77
CA LEU A 27 4.81 11.38 6.69
C LEU A 27 4.18 11.89 7.99
N SER A 28 4.44 13.16 8.28
CA SER A 28 3.69 13.92 9.28
C SER A 28 2.24 14.15 8.82
N SER A 29 1.37 14.55 9.75
CA SER A 29 -0.02 14.88 9.41
C SER A 29 -0.07 16.09 8.45
N GLU A 30 0.83 17.04 8.63
CA GLU A 30 0.95 18.24 7.79
C GLU A 30 1.42 17.91 6.38
N ASP A 31 2.35 16.96 6.21
CA ASP A 31 2.84 16.57 4.89
C ASP A 31 1.89 15.65 4.16
N THR A 32 1.20 14.78 4.90
CA THR A 32 0.12 13.95 4.36
C THR A 32 -0.91 14.79 3.60
N ALA A 33 -1.32 15.94 4.17
CA ALA A 33 -2.31 16.81 3.55
C ALA A 33 -1.84 17.48 2.24
N LYS A 34 -0.54 17.44 1.94
CA LYS A 34 0.07 18.03 0.73
C LYS A 34 0.34 16.99 -0.34
N VAL A 35 0.18 15.71 -0.03
CA VAL A 35 0.38 14.64 -1.00
C VAL A 35 -0.74 14.72 -2.04
N ASP A 36 -0.34 14.97 -3.28
CA ASP A 36 -1.20 14.74 -4.43
C ASP A 36 -1.16 13.24 -4.76
N HIS A 37 -2.33 12.63 -4.87
CA HIS A 37 -2.47 11.20 -5.16
C HIS A 37 -2.33 10.86 -6.64
N ASP A 38 -2.45 11.87 -7.51
CA ASP A 38 -2.36 11.71 -8.96
C ASP A 38 -0.95 11.97 -9.50
N GLU A 39 -0.04 12.48 -8.66
CA GLU A 39 1.34 12.82 -9.02
C GLU A 39 2.35 11.92 -8.28
N PRO A 40 3.51 11.63 -8.89
CA PRO A 40 4.50 10.75 -8.28
C PRO A 40 5.14 11.37 -7.04
N TRP A 41 5.37 10.54 -6.03
CA TRP A 41 6.04 10.97 -4.80
C TRP A 41 7.48 10.44 -4.71
N TYR A 42 8.41 11.31 -4.29
CA TYR A 42 9.83 10.97 -4.17
C TYR A 42 10.38 11.34 -2.80
N CYS A 43 11.41 10.64 -2.33
CA CYS A 43 11.99 10.91 -0.99
C CYS A 43 12.34 12.40 -0.78
N PHE A 44 12.81 13.12 -1.80
CA PHE A 44 13.16 14.55 -1.67
C PHE A 44 11.97 15.47 -1.35
N MET A 45 10.74 14.97 -1.52
CA MET A 45 9.50 15.67 -1.16
C MET A 45 9.16 15.50 0.33
N ASN A 46 9.82 14.59 1.06
CA ASN A 46 9.66 14.47 2.50
C ASN A 46 10.27 15.70 3.21
N THR A 47 9.52 16.35 4.10
CA THR A 47 10.06 17.46 4.88
C THR A 47 10.93 17.01 6.04
N ASP A 48 10.83 15.74 6.46
CA ASP A 48 11.75 15.17 7.45
C ASP A 48 13.13 14.94 6.82
N SER A 49 14.06 15.85 7.12
CA SER A 49 15.46 15.80 6.68
C SER A 49 16.18 14.49 7.01
N ARG A 50 15.70 13.69 7.97
CA ARG A 50 16.26 12.38 8.29
C ARG A 50 15.93 11.33 7.26
N TYR A 51 14.92 11.54 6.41
CA TYR A 51 14.44 10.54 5.46
C TYR A 51 14.08 11.13 4.09
N ASN A 52 14.59 12.32 3.76
CA ASN A 52 14.27 13.03 2.53
C ASN A 52 15.18 12.68 1.33
N ASN A 53 15.92 11.58 1.38
CA ASN A 53 16.80 11.19 0.28
C ASN A 53 16.74 9.68 0.03
N CYS A 54 16.90 9.28 -1.23
CA CYS A 54 16.92 7.87 -1.63
C CYS A 54 18.15 7.11 -1.09
N SER A 55 19.26 7.80 -0.83
CA SER A 55 20.48 7.20 -0.26
C SER A 55 20.33 6.88 1.23
N ILE A 56 19.32 7.43 1.90
CA ILE A 56 19.07 7.16 3.31
C ILE A 56 18.31 5.84 3.46
N SER A 57 18.68 5.05 4.46
CA SER A 57 17.99 3.79 4.80
C SER A 57 16.48 3.99 5.02
N GLU A 58 15.72 2.94 4.72
CA GLU A 58 14.28 2.90 5.01
C GLU A 58 14.03 2.93 6.53
N GLU A 59 12.89 3.49 6.93
CA GLU A 59 12.42 3.46 8.31
C GLU A 59 11.86 2.09 8.66
N ASP A 60 11.97 1.67 9.93
CA ASP A 60 11.35 0.43 10.37
C ASP A 60 9.82 0.53 10.26
N PHE A 61 9.25 -0.31 9.41
CA PHE A 61 7.80 -0.41 9.26
C PHE A 61 7.20 -1.16 10.46
N PRO A 62 6.18 -0.60 11.15
CA PRO A 62 5.64 -1.19 12.36
C PRO A 62 5.02 -2.56 12.08
N GLU A 63 5.24 -3.49 13.00
CA GLU A 63 4.62 -4.82 12.90
C GLU A 63 3.11 -4.72 13.14
N GLU A 64 2.31 -5.37 12.30
CA GLU A 64 0.84 -5.36 12.38
C GLU A 64 0.33 -5.80 13.77
N SER A 65 1.01 -6.77 14.40
CA SER A 65 0.69 -7.24 15.74
C SER A 65 0.84 -6.15 16.82
N GLN A 66 1.81 -5.25 16.67
CA GLN A 66 2.05 -4.12 17.59
C GLN A 66 0.97 -3.05 17.40
N LEU A 67 0.63 -2.75 16.14
CA LEU A 67 -0.46 -1.82 15.83
C LEU A 67 -1.79 -2.30 16.40
N HIS A 68 -2.10 -3.59 16.24
CA HIS A 68 -3.34 -4.19 16.74
C HIS A 68 -3.44 -4.11 18.27
N GLN A 69 -2.32 -4.27 18.99
CA GLN A 69 -2.29 -4.11 20.45
C GLN A 69 -2.58 -2.66 20.87
N CYS A 70 -2.14 -1.70 20.07
CA CYS A 70 -2.40 -0.27 20.27
C CYS A 70 -3.77 0.18 19.71
N GLY A 71 -4.60 -0.74 19.20
CA GLY A 71 -5.91 -0.40 18.63
C GLY A 71 -5.83 0.28 17.26
N PHE A 72 -4.77 0.05 16.49
CA PHE A 72 -4.61 0.52 15.12
C PHE A 72 -4.62 -0.64 14.13
N LYS A 73 -5.02 -0.37 12.89
CA LYS A 73 -4.86 -1.27 11.75
C LYS A 73 -4.19 -0.55 10.59
N ILE A 74 -3.56 -1.36 9.74
CA ILE A 74 -2.99 -0.93 8.47
C ILE A 74 -4.11 -0.88 7.42
N VAL A 75 -4.24 0.24 6.73
CA VAL A 75 -5.19 0.42 5.63
C VAL A 75 -4.44 0.77 4.37
N TYR A 76 -4.68 0.01 3.30
CA TYR A 76 -4.07 0.20 2.00
C TYR A 76 -4.98 1.03 1.08
N SER A 77 -4.39 1.91 0.27
CA SER A 77 -5.10 2.55 -0.83
C SER A 77 -5.70 1.54 -1.80
N GLN A 78 -6.81 1.94 -2.42
CA GLN A 78 -7.40 1.17 -3.50
C GLN A 78 -6.56 1.27 -4.77
N LEU A 79 -6.15 0.12 -5.29
CA LEU A 79 -5.48 -0.01 -6.56
C LEU A 79 -6.52 0.06 -7.71
N PRO A 80 -6.20 0.69 -8.84
CA PRO A 80 -7.07 0.72 -10.00
C PRO A 80 -7.24 -0.67 -10.64
N LEU A 81 -8.39 -0.89 -11.27
CA LEU A 81 -8.63 -2.10 -12.04
C LEU A 81 -7.58 -2.24 -13.16
N GLY A 82 -7.02 -3.44 -13.35
CA GLY A 82 -5.98 -3.69 -14.34
C GLY A 82 -4.55 -3.40 -13.84
N SER A 83 -4.37 -2.94 -12.60
CA SER A 83 -3.03 -2.82 -12.01
C SER A 83 -2.30 -4.16 -11.99
N LEU A 84 -1.01 -4.12 -12.35
CA LEU A 84 -0.09 -5.22 -12.10
C LEU A 84 0.31 -5.24 -10.63
N VAL A 85 0.36 -6.43 -10.06
CA VAL A 85 0.62 -6.64 -8.65
C VAL A 85 1.57 -7.81 -8.43
N LEU A 86 2.31 -7.77 -7.34
CA LEU A 86 3.07 -8.89 -6.81
C LEU A 86 2.39 -9.37 -5.53
N VAL A 87 1.89 -10.60 -5.55
CA VAL A 87 1.29 -11.21 -4.37
C VAL A 87 2.36 -11.94 -3.58
N LYS A 88 2.53 -11.59 -2.30
CA LYS A 88 3.52 -12.21 -1.41
C LYS A 88 2.82 -12.92 -0.25
N LEU A 89 2.62 -14.22 -0.38
CA LEU A 89 2.14 -15.07 0.70
C LEU A 89 3.31 -15.48 1.61
N GLN A 90 3.04 -15.70 2.90
CA GLN A 90 4.08 -16.12 3.83
C GLN A 90 4.78 -17.40 3.34
N LYS A 91 6.11 -17.37 3.30
CA LYS A 91 7.00 -18.48 2.90
C LYS A 91 6.95 -18.86 1.40
N TRP A 92 6.35 -18.04 0.56
CA TRP A 92 6.36 -18.22 -0.90
C TRP A 92 7.04 -17.04 -1.60
N PRO A 93 7.62 -17.24 -2.80
CA PRO A 93 8.08 -16.13 -3.63
C PRO A 93 6.90 -15.22 -3.99
N SER A 94 7.19 -13.98 -4.35
CA SER A 94 6.19 -13.06 -4.88
C SER A 94 5.75 -13.52 -6.27
N TRP A 95 4.43 -13.60 -6.49
CA TRP A 95 3.84 -14.04 -7.76
C TRP A 95 3.18 -12.88 -8.51
N PRO A 96 3.48 -12.70 -9.81
CA PRO A 96 2.88 -11.64 -10.61
C PRO A 96 1.42 -11.95 -10.92
N GLY A 97 0.59 -10.91 -10.81
CA GLY A 97 -0.82 -10.95 -11.15
C GLY A 97 -1.33 -9.62 -11.66
N ILE A 98 -2.58 -9.63 -12.13
CA ILE A 98 -3.33 -8.45 -12.57
C ILE A 98 -4.67 -8.39 -11.86
N LEU A 99 -5.07 -7.20 -11.41
CA LEU A 99 -6.39 -7.00 -10.82
C LEU A 99 -7.46 -7.13 -11.90
N CYS A 100 -8.42 -8.04 -11.71
CA CYS A 100 -9.45 -8.32 -12.71
C CYS A 100 -10.83 -8.59 -12.08
N PRO A 101 -11.95 -8.37 -12.79
CA PRO A 101 -13.27 -8.65 -12.24
C PRO A 101 -13.47 -10.15 -12.02
N ASP A 102 -14.02 -10.51 -10.86
CA ASP A 102 -14.50 -11.86 -10.58
C ASP A 102 -15.59 -12.25 -11.58
N ARG A 103 -15.53 -13.48 -12.10
CA ARG A 103 -16.44 -13.94 -13.16
C ARG A 103 -17.90 -13.99 -12.71
N PHE A 104 -18.15 -14.15 -11.41
CA PHE A 104 -19.50 -14.34 -10.86
C PHE A 104 -20.09 -13.02 -10.36
N LYS A 105 -19.31 -12.23 -9.63
CA LYS A 105 -19.74 -10.97 -9.01
C LYS A 105 -19.53 -9.75 -9.90
N GLY A 106 -18.62 -9.83 -10.89
CA GLY A 106 -18.21 -8.68 -11.70
C GLY A 106 -17.45 -7.61 -10.93
N LYS A 107 -16.98 -7.93 -9.71
CA LYS A 107 -16.23 -7.02 -8.83
C LYS A 107 -14.78 -7.49 -8.73
N TYR A 108 -13.86 -6.55 -8.56
CA TYR A 108 -12.43 -6.84 -8.40
C TYR A 108 -11.90 -6.52 -6.99
N VAL A 109 -12.72 -5.88 -6.16
CA VAL A 109 -12.36 -5.42 -4.82
C VAL A 109 -13.54 -5.61 -3.87
N THR A 110 -13.25 -5.99 -2.62
CA THR A 110 -14.18 -6.00 -1.48
C THR A 110 -13.73 -5.01 -0.41
N TYR A 111 -14.65 -4.62 0.45
CA TYR A 111 -14.40 -3.64 1.51
C TYR A 111 -14.86 -4.19 2.86
N ASP A 112 -14.13 -3.83 3.90
CA ASP A 112 -14.52 -4.07 5.28
C ASP A 112 -15.72 -3.16 5.70
N PRO A 113 -16.34 -3.38 6.86
CA PRO A 113 -17.46 -2.54 7.34
C PRO A 113 -17.11 -1.05 7.51
N ASP A 114 -15.83 -0.71 7.62
CA ASP A 114 -15.34 0.67 7.73
C ASP A 114 -15.08 1.31 6.34
N GLY A 115 -15.34 0.58 5.25
CA GLY A 115 -15.14 1.03 3.87
C GLY A 115 -13.69 0.97 3.38
N ASN A 116 -12.80 0.26 4.09
CA ASN A 116 -11.42 0.06 3.64
C ASN A 116 -11.30 -1.19 2.78
N VAL A 117 -10.35 -1.20 1.86
CA VAL A 117 -10.07 -2.36 0.99
C VAL A 117 -9.72 -3.59 1.83
N GLU A 118 -10.45 -4.69 1.61
CA GLU A 118 -10.23 -5.97 2.30
C GLU A 118 -9.52 -6.97 1.40
N GLU A 119 -10.06 -7.24 0.21
CA GLU A 119 -9.51 -8.21 -0.75
C GLU A 119 -9.57 -7.68 -2.19
N TYR A 120 -8.65 -8.17 -3.01
CA TYR A 120 -8.65 -8.00 -4.45
C TYR A 120 -8.84 -9.34 -5.15
N HIS A 121 -9.57 -9.33 -6.26
CA HIS A 121 -9.61 -10.45 -7.18
C HIS A 121 -8.48 -10.31 -8.21
N ILE A 122 -7.64 -11.33 -8.27
CA ILE A 122 -6.39 -11.32 -9.03
C ILE A 122 -6.37 -12.49 -10.00
N GLU A 123 -5.94 -12.24 -11.23
CA GLU A 123 -5.49 -13.27 -12.16
C GLU A 123 -3.96 -13.35 -12.14
N PHE A 124 -3.43 -14.52 -11.77
CA PHE A 124 -2.00 -14.79 -11.76
C PHE A 124 -1.50 -15.10 -13.17
N LEU A 125 -0.37 -14.48 -13.53
CA LEU A 125 0.24 -14.56 -14.87
C LEU A 125 1.11 -15.82 -15.06
N GLY A 126 0.76 -16.92 -14.38
CA GLY A 126 1.42 -18.23 -14.54
C GLY A 126 0.79 -19.06 -15.66
N ASP A 127 1.41 -20.19 -15.99
CA ASP A 127 0.84 -21.19 -16.91
C ASP A 127 0.60 -22.51 -16.16
N PRO A 128 -0.67 -22.94 -15.95
CA PRO A 128 -1.90 -22.27 -16.37
C PRO A 128 -2.22 -21.02 -15.54
N HIS A 129 -2.98 -20.11 -16.14
CA HIS A 129 -3.51 -18.94 -15.43
C HIS A 129 -4.43 -19.40 -14.30
N SER A 130 -4.31 -18.76 -13.13
CA SER A 130 -5.18 -19.02 -11.98
C SER A 130 -5.77 -17.72 -11.45
N ARG A 131 -6.90 -17.80 -10.73
CA ARG A 131 -7.60 -16.63 -10.19
C ARG A 131 -8.00 -16.87 -8.75
N SER A 132 -7.88 -15.85 -7.91
CA SER A 132 -8.33 -15.94 -6.53
C SER A 132 -8.56 -14.56 -5.92
N TRP A 133 -9.36 -14.53 -4.86
CA TRP A 133 -9.46 -13.40 -3.96
C TRP A 133 -8.29 -13.44 -2.97
N ILE A 134 -7.57 -12.33 -2.86
CA ILE A 134 -6.36 -12.18 -2.04
C ILE A 134 -6.52 -10.96 -1.15
N LYS A 135 -6.26 -11.10 0.14
CA LYS A 135 -6.27 -9.98 1.09
C LYS A 135 -5.31 -8.88 0.66
N ALA A 136 -5.73 -7.62 0.80
CA ALA A 136 -4.93 -6.45 0.44
C ALA A 136 -3.53 -6.45 1.10
N THR A 137 -3.40 -7.01 2.31
CA THR A 137 -2.14 -7.16 3.04
C THR A 137 -1.07 -7.98 2.31
N PHE A 138 -1.46 -8.84 1.36
CA PHE A 138 -0.54 -9.65 0.58
C PHE A 138 -0.28 -9.11 -0.84
N VAL A 139 -0.90 -7.98 -1.20
CA VAL A 139 -0.88 -7.43 -2.56
C VAL A 139 0.00 -6.19 -2.60
N GLY A 140 1.20 -6.32 -3.15
CA GLY A 140 2.07 -5.19 -3.46
C GLY A 140 1.83 -4.68 -4.88
N HIS A 141 1.79 -3.36 -5.08
CA HIS A 141 1.75 -2.80 -6.43
C HIS A 141 3.06 -3.11 -7.16
N TYR A 142 2.95 -3.47 -8.44
CA TYR A 142 4.10 -3.73 -9.29
C TYR A 142 4.17 -2.69 -10.40
N SER A 143 4.95 -1.64 -10.16
CA SER A 143 5.25 -0.61 -11.16
C SER A 143 6.29 -1.15 -12.15
N ILE A 144 5.83 -1.69 -13.29
CA ILE A 144 6.64 -1.64 -14.51
C ILE A 144 6.32 -0.31 -15.16
N THR A 145 7.30 0.56 -15.29
CA THR A 145 7.16 1.83 -16.02
C THR A 145 7.04 1.56 -17.52
N LEU A 146 5.92 1.00 -17.95
CA LEU A 146 5.44 1.13 -19.31
C LEU A 146 4.80 2.51 -19.36
N LYS A 147 5.44 3.46 -20.07
CA LYS A 147 4.91 4.77 -20.39
C LYS A 147 3.60 4.66 -21.20
N ILE A 148 2.49 4.23 -20.60
CA ILE A 148 1.09 4.40 -21.04
C ILE A 148 0.20 4.04 -19.83
N MET A 149 -0.11 5.04 -19.03
CA MET A 149 -1.45 5.38 -18.48
C MET A 149 -1.25 6.28 -17.27
N ARG A 150 -1.91 7.45 -17.31
CA ARG A 150 -1.88 8.50 -16.30
C ARG A 150 -2.67 8.12 -15.06
N SER A 151 -2.26 7.05 -14.39
CA SER A 151 -2.78 6.68 -13.09
C SER A 151 -1.60 6.19 -12.28
N VAL A 152 -0.90 7.17 -11.70
CA VAL A 152 0.13 6.92 -10.71
C VAL A 152 -0.52 6.14 -9.57
N THR A 153 0.07 5.01 -9.23
CA THR A 153 -0.51 4.13 -8.22
C THR A 153 0.22 4.40 -6.91
N TYR A 154 -0.33 5.34 -6.16
CA TYR A 154 0.10 5.58 -4.79
C TYR A 154 -0.49 4.47 -3.91
N ILE A 155 0.34 3.73 -3.18
CA ILE A 155 -0.14 2.94 -2.04
C ILE A 155 0.05 3.81 -0.79
N GLN A 156 -1.03 4.43 -0.31
CA GLN A 156 -1.03 5.00 1.04
C GLN A 156 -1.23 3.83 1.95
N VAL A 157 -0.26 3.63 2.82
CA VAL A 157 -0.48 2.78 3.96
C VAL A 157 -0.82 3.70 5.13
N LEU A 158 -2.12 3.83 5.39
CA LEU A 158 -2.66 4.63 6.48
C LEU A 158 -2.70 3.80 7.75
N LEU A 159 -2.30 4.39 8.87
CA LEU A 159 -2.55 3.83 10.18
C LEU A 159 -3.86 4.42 10.71
N LYS A 160 -4.92 3.60 10.77
CA LYS A 160 -6.23 4.01 11.30
C LYS A 160 -6.49 3.37 12.66
N THR A 161 -7.11 4.11 13.57
CA THR A 161 -7.65 3.54 14.81
C THR A 161 -8.76 2.54 14.45
N TYR A 162 -8.63 1.31 14.92
CA TYR A 162 -9.65 0.28 14.80
C TYR A 162 -10.61 0.38 15.99
N LYS A 163 -11.90 0.61 15.72
CA LYS A 163 -12.94 0.44 16.74
C LYS A 163 -13.24 -1.05 16.87
N LYS A 164 -13.00 -1.62 18.05
CA LYS A 164 -13.54 -2.94 18.42
C LYS A 164 -15.05 -2.85 18.63
#